data_AF-D0TXB0-F1
#
_entry.id   AF-D0TXB0-F1
#
_cell.length_a   1.000
_cell.length_b   1.000
_cell.length_c   1.000
_cell.angle_alpha   90.00
_cell.angle_beta   90.00
_cell.angle_gamma   90.00
#
_symmetry.space_group_name_H-M   'P 1'
#
loop_
_entity.id
_entity.type
_entity.pdbx_description
1 polymer ?
#
loop_
_entity_poly.entity_id
_entity_poly.type
_entity_poly.pdbx_seq_one_letter_code
_entity_poly.pdbx_strand_id
1 'polypeptide(L)' 'MPNECRRVFDKSRFEGKSYEEISQELGISVNTVKYHIKNALASLQMNLSKYLITLLLFFFG' A
#
# COMPACT_ATOMS: atom_id res chain seq x y z
N MET A 1 7.85 -7.00 -2.80
CA MET A 1 6.97 -6.71 -1.64
C MET A 1 6.55 -8.03 -1.03
N PRO A 2 6.61 -8.20 0.31
CA PRO A 2 6.15 -9.43 0.93
C PRO A 2 4.66 -9.58 0.63
N ASN A 3 4.26 -10.74 0.10
CA ASN A 3 2.95 -10.99 -0.48
C ASN A 3 1.77 -10.57 0.42
N GLU A 4 1.97 -10.59 1.74
CA GLU A 4 0.99 -10.15 2.74
C GLU A 4 0.65 -8.66 2.66
N CYS A 5 1.63 -7.79 2.39
CA CYS A 5 1.40 -6.35 2.33
C CYS A 5 0.51 -5.99 1.13
N ARG A 6 0.70 -6.71 0.02
CA ARG A 6 -0.10 -6.58 -1.19
C ARG A 6 -1.51 -7.17 -0.98
N ARG A 7 -1.61 -8.36 -0.40
CA ARG A 7 -2.92 -8.98 -0.04
C ARG A 7 -3.77 -8.07 0.83
N VAL A 8 -3.20 -7.48 1.88
CA VAL A 8 -3.92 -6.54 2.76
C VAL A 8 -4.39 -5.31 1.99
N PHE A 9 -3.54 -4.75 1.13
CA PHE A 9 -3.89 -3.59 0.32
C PHE A 9 -5.00 -3.90 -0.67
N ASP A 10 -4.92 -5.03 -1.36
CA ASP A 10 -5.91 -5.44 -2.36
C ASP A 10 -7.28 -5.70 -1.71
N LYS A 11 -7.31 -6.36 -0.55
CA LYS A 11 -8.55 -6.54 0.23
C LYS A 11 -9.18 -5.23 0.66
N SER A 12 -8.37 -4.27 1.11
CA SER A 12 -8.87 -2.97 1.53
C SER A 12 -9.36 -2.12 0.36
N ARG A 13 -8.66 -2.14 -0.79
CA ARG A 13 -8.91 -1.18 -1.88
C ARG A 13 -9.75 -1.71 -3.03
N PHE A 14 -9.62 -2.99 -3.37
CA PHE A 14 -10.39 -3.60 -4.45
C PHE A 14 -11.59 -4.39 -3.90
N GLU A 15 -11.43 -5.10 -2.78
CA GLU A 15 -12.56 -5.84 -2.16
C GLU A 15 -13.39 -4.96 -1.21
N GLY A 16 -12.91 -3.77 -0.84
CA GLY A 16 -13.64 -2.82 0.03
C GLY A 16 -13.79 -3.26 1.49
N LYS A 17 -13.01 -4.25 1.94
CA LYS A 17 -13.08 -4.78 3.30
C LYS A 17 -12.54 -3.80 4.34
N SER A 18 -13.17 -3.79 5.50
CA SER A 18 -12.69 -3.06 6.68
C SER A 18 -11.41 -3.69 7.25
N TYR A 19 -10.66 -2.92 8.03
CA TYR A 19 -9.44 -3.42 8.65
C TYR A 19 -9.71 -4.55 9.66
N GLU A 20 -10.90 -4.59 10.26
CA GLU A 20 -11.32 -5.64 11.18
C GLU A 20 -11.61 -6.95 10.44
N GLU A 21 -12.32 -6.89 9.31
CA GLU A 21 -12.56 -8.06 8.46
C GLU A 21 -11.26 -8.65 7.93
N ILE A 22 -10.34 -7.79 7.47
CA ILE A 22 -9.02 -8.23 6.97
C ILE A 22 -8.19 -8.86 8.09
N SER A 23 -8.26 -8.28 9.30
CA SER A 23 -7.62 -8.81 10.50
C SER A 23 -8.11 -10.22 10.82
N GLN A 24 -9.42 -10.43 10.81
CA GLN A 24 -10.03 -11.74 11.08
C GLN A 24 -9.71 -12.75 9.97
N GLU A 25 -9.81 -12.35 8.70
CA GLU A 25 -9.58 -13.22 7.56
C GLU A 25 -8.12 -13.70 7.44
N LEU A 26 -7.16 -12.82 7.78
CA LEU A 26 -5.73 -13.14 7.73
C LEU A 26 -5.15 -13.63 9.06
N GLY A 27 -5.94 -13.64 10.14
CA GLY A 27 -5.49 -14.05 11.47
C GLY A 27 -4.41 -13.14 12.07
N ILE A 28 -4.40 -11.86 11.69
CA ILE A 28 -3.43 -10.85 12.15
C ILE A 28 -4.12 -9.73 12.93
N SER A 29 -3.37 -8.98 13.73
CA SER A 29 -3.93 -7.83 14.44
C SER A 29 -4.32 -6.70 13.50
N VAL A 30 -5.34 -5.93 13.86
CA VAL A 30 -5.73 -4.70 13.14
C VAL A 30 -4.56 -3.70 13.04
N ASN A 31 -3.65 -3.68 14.02
CA ASN A 31 -2.43 -2.86 13.96
C ASN A 31 -1.47 -3.34 12.87
N THR A 32 -1.33 -4.65 12.70
CA THR A 32 -0.56 -5.26 11.60
C THR A 32 -1.18 -4.91 10.25
N VAL A 33 -2.51 -4.92 10.13
CA VAL A 33 -3.23 -4.46 8.93
C VAL A 33 -2.89 -3.00 8.61
N LYS A 34 -3.00 -2.10 9.61
CA LYS A 34 -2.64 -0.67 9.45
C LYS A 34 -1.18 -0.49 9.03
N TYR A 35 -0.26 -1.25 9.62
CA TYR A 35 1.15 -1.23 9.25
C TYR A 35 1.35 -1.64 7.79
N HIS A 36 0.72 -2.73 7.34
CA HIS A 36 0.80 -3.17 5.94
C HIS A 36 0.22 -2.13 4.98
N ILE A 37 -0.92 -1.51 5.31
CA ILE A 37 -1.50 -0.43 4.48
C ILE A 37 -0.53 0.75 4.37
N LYS A 38 0.04 1.20 5.49
CA LYS A 38 0.99 2.32 5.51
C LYS A 38 2.25 2.00 4.69
N ASN A 39 2.78 0.79 4.84
CA ASN A 39 3.98 0.37 4.13
C ASN A 39 3.73 0.19 2.62
N ALA A 40 2.54 -0.30 2.25
CA ALA A 40 2.10 -0.37 0.86
C ALA A 40 2.00 1.04 0.23
N LEU A 41 1.39 1.99 0.94
CA LEU A 41 1.30 3.39 0.48
C LEU A 41 2.68 4.04 0.34
N ALA A 42 3.57 3.85 1.32
CA ALA A 42 4.91 4.40 1.30
C ALA A 42 5.72 3.87 0.10
N SER A 43 5.59 2.57 -0.20
CA SER A 43 6.21 1.98 -1.37
C SER A 43 5.62 2.53 -2.67
N LEU A 44 4.30 2.73 -2.73
CA LEU A 44 3.64 3.34 -3.89
C LEU A 44 4.15 4.77 -4.11
N GLN A 45 4.18 5.58 -3.05
CA GLN A 45 4.68 6.95 -3.05
C GLN A 45 6.14 7.00 -3.50
N MET A 46 7.02 6.14 -2.97
CA MET A 46 8.43 6.13 -3.38
C MET A 46 8.61 5.87 -4.87
N ASN A 47 7.82 4.95 -5.45
CA ASN A 47 7.85 4.68 -6.88
C ASN A 47 7.30 5.88 -7.68
N LEU A 48 6.15 6.42 -7.28
CA LEU A 48 5.53 7.59 -7.91
C LEU A 48 6.43 8.84 -7.86
N SER A 49 7.09 9.11 -6.73
CA SER A 49 8.00 10.24 -6.57
C SER A 49 9.19 10.17 -7.53
N LYS A 50 9.72 8.97 -7.81
CA LYS A 50 10.75 8.78 -8.84
C LYS A 50 10.25 9.22 -10.21
N TYR A 51 9.05 8.79 -10.60
CA TYR A 51 8.45 9.18 -11.87
C TYR A 51 8.20 10.69 -11.94
N LEU A 52 7.71 11.30 -10.85
CA LEU A 52 7.48 12.74 -10.75
C LEU A 52 8.78 13.54 -10.94
N ILE A 53 9.87 13.12 -10.31
CA ILE A 53 11.19 13.77 -10.47
C ILE A 53 11.69 13.62 -11.90
N THR A 54 11.59 12.44 -12.50
CA THR A 54 11.97 12.22 -13.91
C THR A 54 11.13 13.07 -14.86
N LEU A 55 9.81 13.19 -14.61
CA LEU A 55 8.91 14.02 -15.41
C LEU A 55 9.28 15.50 -15.29
N LEU A 56 9.55 15.99 -14.07
CA LEU A 56 9.97 17.37 -13.85
C LEU A 56 11.31 17.68 -14.55
N LEU A 57 12.29 16.78 -14.46
CA LEU A 57 13.56 16.93 -15.19
C LEU A 57 13.38 16.88 -16.72
N PHE A 58 12.39 16.15 -17.23
CA PHE A 58 12.11 16.11 -18.66
C PHE A 58 11.40 17.36 -19.17
N PHE A 59 10.51 17.96 -18.37
CA PHE A 59 9.74 19.15 -18.76
C PHE A 59 10.45 20.48 -18.45
N PHE A 60 11.31 20.51 -17.42
CA PHE A 60 12.03 21.71 -16.99
C PHE A 60 13.56 21.62 -17.18
N GLY A 61 14.06 20.51 -17.71
CA GLY A 61 15.47 20.32 -18.08
C GLY A 61 15.76 20.67 -19.53
#